data_AF-A0A9P4M293-F1
#
_entry.id   AF-A0A9P4M293-F1
#
_cell.length_a   1.000
_cell.length_b   1.000
_cell.length_c   1.000
_cell.angle_alpha   90.00
_cell.angle_beta   90.00
_cell.angle_gamma   90.00
#
_symmetry.space_group_name_H-M   'P 1'
#
loop_
_entity.id
_entity.type
_entity.pdbx_description
1 polymer ?
#
loop_
_entity_poly.entity_id
_entity_poly.type
_entity_poly.pdbx_seq_one_letter_code
_entity_poly.pdbx_strand_id
1 'polypeptide(L)'
;TSQRAELHAALAALRLSKTYARDGGQWNCHHKRPHAPSCRVQHLVIKSDSAYLVNSMTKHIHKWRANGWMTAKKTPVSNHDLFVKRMEEVEGLEKLLTAVDFWLVPRELNADADRLAK
;
A
#
# COMPACT_ATOMS: atom_id res chain seq x y z
N THR A 1 -9.28 -14.81 -9.37
CA THR A 1 -10.34 -14.20 -8.52
C THR A 1 -10.05 -12.71 -8.41
N SER A 2 -11.07 -11.84 -8.38
CA SER A 2 -10.85 -10.37 -8.32
C SER A 2 -10.00 -9.97 -7.13
N GLN A 3 -10.15 -10.67 -6.00
CA GLN A 3 -9.35 -10.46 -4.79
C GLN A 3 -7.84 -10.49 -5.05
N ARG A 4 -7.33 -11.47 -5.81
CA ARG A 4 -5.87 -11.56 -6.04
C ARG A 4 -5.38 -10.41 -6.93
N ALA A 5 -6.20 -9.95 -7.88
CA ALA A 5 -5.90 -8.78 -8.71
C ALA A 5 -5.89 -7.47 -7.90
N GLU A 6 -6.89 -7.26 -7.03
CA GLU A 6 -6.94 -6.12 -6.09
C GLU A 6 -5.70 -6.08 -5.20
N LEU A 7 -5.32 -7.24 -4.65
CA LEU A 7 -4.09 -7.39 -3.88
C LEU A 7 -2.88 -6.98 -4.75
N HIS A 8 -2.73 -7.54 -5.95
CA HIS A 8 -1.60 -7.20 -6.83
C HIS A 8 -1.53 -5.70 -7.17
N ALA A 9 -2.67 -5.04 -7.41
CA ALA A 9 -2.73 -3.60 -7.66
C ALA A 9 -2.17 -2.79 -6.49
N ALA A 10 -2.56 -3.12 -5.24
CA ALA A 10 -2.02 -2.47 -4.05
C ALA A 10 -0.51 -2.70 -3.88
N LEU A 11 -0.01 -3.90 -4.21
CA LEU A 11 1.43 -4.19 -4.17
C LEU A 11 2.20 -3.39 -5.23
N ALA A 12 1.64 -3.27 -6.43
CA ALA A 12 2.23 -2.46 -7.50
C ALA A 12 2.29 -0.98 -7.10
N ALA A 13 1.24 -0.44 -6.48
CA ALA A 13 1.20 0.93 -5.99
C ALA A 13 2.33 1.21 -4.98
N LEU A 14 2.56 0.32 -4.01
CA LEU A 14 3.66 0.44 -3.04
C LEU A 14 5.02 0.47 -3.73
N ARG A 15 5.25 -0.43 -4.70
CA ARG A 15 6.52 -0.52 -5.44
C ARG A 15 6.81 0.72 -6.26
N LEU A 16 5.83 1.20 -7.02
CA LEU A 16 5.97 2.40 -7.84
C LEU A 16 6.21 3.64 -6.97
N SER A 17 5.55 3.71 -5.82
CA SER A 17 5.69 4.83 -4.89
C SER A 17 7.09 4.95 -4.29
N LYS A 18 7.86 3.86 -4.21
CA LYS A 18 9.25 3.90 -3.71
C LYS A 18 10.14 4.84 -4.53
N THR A 19 9.94 4.94 -5.84
CA THR A 19 10.71 5.88 -6.68
C THR A 19 10.46 7.31 -6.22
N TYR A 20 9.21 7.70 -5.97
CA TYR A 20 8.86 9.04 -5.51
C TYR A 20 9.22 9.30 -4.04
N ALA A 21 9.22 8.25 -3.20
CA ALA A 21 9.73 8.33 -1.83
C ALA A 21 11.25 8.53 -1.79
N ARG A 22 12.00 7.92 -2.71
CA ARG A 22 13.47 8.02 -2.78
C ARG A 22 13.94 9.28 -3.47
N ASP A 23 13.44 9.53 -4.68
CA ASP A 23 13.98 10.51 -5.62
C ASP A 23 13.11 11.77 -5.70
N GLY A 24 11.87 11.71 -5.20
CA GLY A 24 10.89 12.76 -5.37
C GLY A 24 10.41 12.90 -6.82
N GLY A 25 9.89 14.08 -7.16
CA GLY A 25 9.60 14.44 -8.55
C GLY A 25 8.22 14.02 -9.05
N GLN A 26 7.33 13.58 -8.17
CA GLN A 26 5.93 13.33 -8.53
C GLN A 26 5.15 14.64 -8.79
N TRP A 27 5.56 15.75 -8.16
CA TRP A 27 4.99 17.08 -8.39
C TRP A 27 6.08 18.14 -8.55
N ASN A 28 5.75 19.20 -9.30
CA ASN A 28 6.57 20.39 -9.39
C ASN A 28 6.54 21.14 -8.06
N CYS A 29 7.63 21.04 -7.30
CA CYS A 29 7.76 21.74 -6.04
C CYS A 29 8.22 23.17 -6.23
N HIS A 30 7.48 24.13 -5.68
CA HIS A 30 7.90 25.52 -5.65
C HIS A 30 8.86 25.75 -4.49
N HIS A 31 10.16 25.74 -4.79
CA HIS A 31 11.21 26.09 -3.85
C HIS A 31 11.63 27.55 -4.03
N LYS A 32 11.87 28.25 -2.92
CA LYS A 32 12.46 29.61 -2.94
C LYS A 32 13.93 29.61 -3.41
N ARG A 33 14.60 28.46 -3.39
CA ARG A 33 16.00 28.29 -3.80
C ARG A 33 16.07 27.69 -5.20
N PRO A 34 16.87 28.27 -6.12
CA PRO A 34 17.21 27.62 -7.37
C PRO A 34 17.90 26.28 -7.07
N HIS A 35 17.59 25.22 -7.83
CA HIS A 35 18.18 23.87 -7.72
C HIS A 35 17.93 23.12 -6.41
N ALA A 36 16.86 23.43 -5.68
CA ALA A 36 16.44 22.58 -4.57
C ALA A 36 16.09 21.15 -5.06
N PRO A 37 16.38 20.11 -4.27
CA PRO A 37 16.01 18.74 -4.62
C PRO A 37 14.49 18.60 -4.67
N SER A 38 14.00 17.73 -5.57
CA SER A 38 12.58 17.43 -5.71
C SER A 38 11.95 16.99 -4.38
N CYS A 39 10.71 17.41 -4.10
CA CYS A 39 10.03 16.92 -2.89
C CYS A 39 9.79 15.42 -2.99
N ARG A 40 10.16 14.74 -1.91
CA ARG A 40 9.89 13.32 -1.70
C ARG A 40 8.51 13.15 -1.07
N VAL A 41 7.85 12.06 -1.42
CA VAL A 41 6.61 11.65 -0.75
C VAL A 41 6.94 11.30 0.70
N GLN A 42 6.25 11.93 1.65
CA GLN A 42 6.40 11.64 3.08
C GLN A 42 5.20 10.85 3.63
N HIS A 43 4.09 10.86 2.90
CA HIS A 43 2.87 10.16 3.28
C HIS A 43 2.19 9.59 2.05
N LEU A 44 2.01 8.28 2.04
CA LEU A 44 1.34 7.52 1.01
C LEU A 44 0.02 6.96 1.56
N VAL A 45 -1.09 7.28 0.90
CA VAL A 45 -2.41 6.73 1.27
C VAL A 45 -2.90 5.82 0.14
N ILE A 46 -3.06 4.53 0.43
CA ILE A 46 -3.66 3.55 -0.49
C ILE A 46 -5.14 3.45 -0.19
N LYS A 47 -5.97 3.92 -1.12
CA LYS A 47 -7.43 3.81 -1.05
C LYS A 47 -7.89 2.55 -1.77
N SER A 48 -8.83 1.83 -1.18
CA SER A 48 -9.47 0.67 -1.79
C SER A 48 -10.87 0.47 -1.23
N ASP A 49 -11.80 -0.01 -2.03
CA ASP A 49 -13.12 -0.48 -1.60
C ASP A 49 -13.09 -1.93 -1.07
N SER A 50 -11.93 -2.60 -1.15
CA SER A 50 -11.71 -3.94 -0.65
C SER A 50 -11.51 -3.96 0.86
N ALA A 51 -12.61 -4.19 1.58
CA ALA A 51 -12.57 -4.37 3.03
C ALA A 51 -11.61 -5.48 3.47
N TYR A 52 -11.42 -6.52 2.64
CA TYR A 52 -10.45 -7.57 2.90
C TYR A 52 -9.03 -7.03 2.91
N LEU A 53 -8.60 -6.31 1.87
CA LEU A 53 -7.27 -5.71 1.81
C LEU A 53 -7.04 -4.73 2.97
N VAL A 54 -7.96 -3.79 3.18
CA VAL A 54 -7.76 -2.72 4.17
C VAL A 54 -7.75 -3.28 5.60
N ASN A 55 -8.70 -4.14 5.98
CA ASN A 55 -8.70 -4.72 7.33
C ASN A 55 -7.50 -5.65 7.55
N SER A 56 -7.06 -6.35 6.50
CA SER A 56 -5.84 -7.17 6.59
C SER A 56 -4.63 -6.32 6.95
N MET A 57 -4.40 -5.22 6.22
CA MET A 57 -3.24 -4.34 6.43
C MET A 57 -3.32 -3.52 7.73
N THR A 58 -4.51 -3.13 8.17
CA THR A 58 -4.67 -2.23 9.33
C THR A 58 -4.92 -2.94 10.67
N LYS A 59 -5.56 -4.12 10.65
CA LYS A 59 -6.03 -4.78 11.90
C LYS A 59 -5.42 -6.15 12.13
N HIS A 60 -5.21 -6.93 11.07
CA HIS A 60 -4.89 -8.35 11.21
C HIS A 60 -3.42 -8.67 11.02
N ILE A 61 -2.69 -7.89 10.23
CA ILE A 61 -1.32 -8.21 9.81
C ILE A 61 -0.38 -8.46 10.99
N HIS A 62 -0.45 -7.64 12.05
CA HIS A 62 0.38 -7.80 13.25
C HIS A 62 0.08 -9.11 13.99
N LYS A 63 -1.20 -9.48 14.10
CA LYS A 63 -1.62 -10.74 14.75
C LYS A 63 -1.23 -11.95 13.92
N TRP A 64 -1.39 -11.88 12.59
CA TRP A 64 -0.98 -12.96 11.69
C TRP A 64 0.53 -13.17 11.72
N ARG A 65 1.33 -12.10 11.72
CA ARG A 65 2.79 -12.20 11.85
C ARG A 65 3.20 -12.87 13.16
N ALA A 66 2.58 -12.48 14.28
CA ALA A 66 2.86 -13.08 15.59
C ALA A 66 2.44 -14.56 15.70
N ASN A 67 1.35 -14.94 15.02
CA ASN A 67 0.79 -16.29 15.07
C ASN A 67 1.23 -17.19 13.91
N GLY A 68 2.34 -16.88 13.24
CA GLY A 68 2.90 -17.72 12.17
C GLY A 68 1.99 -17.85 10.94
N TRP A 69 1.24 -16.80 10.59
CA TRP A 69 0.31 -16.76 9.45
C TRP A 69 -0.88 -17.72 9.54
N MET A 70 -1.38 -17.93 10.76
CA MET A 70 -2.55 -18.77 11.03
C MET A 70 -3.77 -17.93 11.44
N THR A 71 -4.96 -18.34 11.00
CA THR A 71 -6.24 -17.77 11.44
C THR A 71 -6.62 -18.28 12.83
N ALA A 72 -7.64 -17.67 13.46
CA ALA A 72 -8.19 -18.13 14.74
C ALA A 72 -8.71 -19.58 14.68
N LYS A 73 -9.09 -20.08 13.50
CA LYS A 73 -9.52 -21.47 13.27
C LYS A 73 -8.33 -22.42 13.01
N LYS A 74 -7.09 -21.98 13.23
CA LYS A 74 -5.85 -22.73 12.96
C LYS A 74 -5.72 -23.18 11.50
N THR A 75 -6.24 -22.39 10.56
CA THR A 75 -6.00 -22.60 9.13
C THR A 75 -4.99 -21.56 8.61
N PRO A 76 -4.22 -21.87 7.55
CA PRO A 76 -3.34 -20.88 6.93
C PRO A 76 -4.13 -19.67 6.43
N VAL A 77 -3.57 -18.47 6.62
CA VAL A 77 -4.13 -17.23 6.07
C VAL A 77 -4.07 -17.29 4.54
N SER A 78 -5.21 -17.08 3.89
CA SER A 78 -5.28 -17.02 2.43
C SER A 78 -4.43 -15.87 1.89
N ASN A 79 -3.73 -16.10 0.77
CA ASN A 79 -2.86 -15.11 0.11
C ASN A 79 -1.73 -14.55 1.00
N HIS A 80 -1.27 -15.29 2.02
CA HIS A 80 -0.19 -14.84 2.90
C HIS A 80 1.08 -14.42 2.13
N ASP A 81 1.38 -15.09 1.02
CA ASP A 81 2.50 -14.78 0.11
C ASP A 81 2.50 -13.32 -0.34
N LEU A 82 1.31 -12.78 -0.62
CA LEU A 82 1.15 -11.41 -1.07
C LEU A 82 1.23 -10.41 0.09
N PHE A 83 0.75 -10.79 1.28
CA PHE A 83 0.82 -9.94 2.46
C PHE A 83 2.25 -9.80 2.98
N VAL A 84 3.04 -10.87 2.97
CA VAL A 84 4.48 -10.81 3.27
C VAL A 84 5.16 -9.79 2.35
N LYS A 85 4.97 -9.91 1.04
CA LYS A 85 5.54 -8.97 0.06
C LYS A 85 5.11 -7.52 0.33
N ARG A 86 3.83 -7.27 0.66
CA ARG A 86 3.38 -5.90 0.99
C ARG A 86 4.05 -5.35 2.22
N MET A 87 4.24 -6.15 3.27
CA MET A 87 4.96 -5.69 4.46
C MET A 87 6.40 -5.31 4.14
N GLU A 88 7.10 -6.10 3.32
CA GLU A 88 8.46 -5.75 2.87
C GLU A 88 8.49 -4.41 2.10
N GLU A 89 7.48 -4.14 1.27
CA GLU A 89 7.39 -2.86 0.59
C GLU A 89 7.10 -1.69 1.54
N VAL A 90 6.18 -1.88 2.50
CA VAL A 90 5.83 -0.88 3.53
C VAL A 90 7.04 -0.59 4.42
N GLU A 91 7.70 -1.60 4.96
CA GLU A 91 8.92 -1.44 5.78
C GLU A 91 10.03 -0.72 4.98
N GLY A 92 10.09 -0.95 3.65
CA GLY A 92 10.99 -0.21 2.76
C GLY A 92 10.65 1.27 2.60
N LEU A 93 9.37 1.62 2.56
CA LEU A 93 8.89 3.02 2.50
C LEU A 93 9.10 3.73 3.84
N GLU A 94 8.86 3.05 4.96
CA GLU A 94 9.09 3.59 6.30
C GLU A 94 10.58 3.94 6.53
N LYS A 95 11.50 3.12 6.02
CA LYS A 95 12.94 3.43 6.02
C LYS A 95 13.30 4.69 5.22
N LEU A 96 12.47 5.07 4.26
CA LEU A 96 12.59 6.32 3.50
C LEU A 96 11.84 7.48 4.16
N LEU A 97 11.40 7.32 5.42
CA LEU A 97 10.58 8.29 6.17
C LEU A 97 9.24 8.57 5.48
N THR A 98 8.68 7.58 4.79
CA THR A 98 7.35 7.65 4.17
C THR A 98 6.35 6.85 4.99
N ALA A 99 5.40 7.53 5.62
CA ALA A 99 4.27 6.87 6.28
C ALA A 99 3.33 6.26 5.25
N VAL A 100 2.74 5.09 5.54
CA VAL A 100 1.82 4.40 4.64
C VAL A 100 0.50 4.09 5.36
N ASP A 101 -0.60 4.61 4.85
CA ASP A 101 -1.95 4.33 5.35
C ASP A 101 -2.81 3.60 4.32
N PHE A 102 -3.74 2.79 4.81
CA PHE A 102 -4.73 2.08 3.99
C PHE A 102 -6.14 2.53 4.37
N TRP A 103 -6.88 3.09 3.42
CA TRP A 103 -8.22 3.62 3.65
C TRP A 103 -9.27 2.81 2.91
N LEU A 104 -10.29 2.36 3.64
CA LEU A 104 -11.49 1.76 3.07
C LEU A 104 -12.40 2.87 2.58
N VAL A 105 -12.70 2.88 1.28
CA VAL A 105 -13.59 3.88 0.65
C VAL A 105 -14.82 3.22 0.05
N PRO A 106 -15.96 3.93 -0.03
CA PRO A 106 -17.11 3.46 -0.80
C PRO A 106 -16.73 3.20 -2.26
N ARG A 107 -17.40 2.22 -2.89
CA ARG A 107 -17.10 1.77 -4.25
C ARG A 107 -17.24 2.89 -5.28
N GLU A 108 -18.19 3.80 -5.10
CA GLU A 108 -18.37 4.98 -5.94
C GLU A 108 -17.14 5.88 -6.01
N LEU A 109 -16.31 5.91 -4.95
CA LEU A 109 -15.06 6.68 -4.91
C LEU A 109 -13.86 5.90 -5.50
N ASN A 110 -14.06 4.65 -5.89
CA ASN A 110 -13.04 3.79 -6.51
C ASN A 110 -13.30 3.54 -8.01
N ALA A 111 -14.28 4.23 -8.60
CA ALA A 111 -14.74 4.00 -9.98
C ALA A 111 -13.63 4.12 -11.04
N ASP A 112 -12.69 5.05 -10.87
CA ASP A 112 -11.56 5.21 -11.79
C ASP A 112 -10.60 4.02 -11.73
N ALA A 113 -10.32 3.49 -10.54
CA ALA A 113 -9.48 2.30 -10.37
C ALA A 113 -10.18 1.05 -10.95
N ASP A 114 -11.49 0.91 -10.71
CA ASP A 114 -12.32 -0.16 -11.31
C ASP A 114 -12.29 -0.10 -12.84
N ARG A 115 -12.31 1.10 -13.43
CA ARG A 115 -12.23 1.29 -14.90
C ARG A 115 -10.85 0.90 -15.45
N LEU A 116 -9.78 1.24 -14.75
CA LEU A 116 -8.40 0.96 -15.18
C LEU A 116 -8.00 -0.51 -14.98
N ALA A 117 -8.75 -1.27 -14.20
CA ALA A 117 -8.48 -2.69 -13.92
C ALA A 117 -9.18 -3.66 -14.91
N LYS A 118 -9.98 -3.16 -15.86
CA LYS A 118 -10.64 -3.93 -16.92
C LYS A 118 -9.71 -4.16 -18.11
#